data_AF-A0A820AX32-F1
#
_entry.id   AF-A0A820AX32-F1
#
_cell.length_a   1.000
_cell.length_b   1.000
_cell.length_c   1.000
_cell.angle_alpha   90.00
_cell.angle_beta   90.00
_cell.angle_gamma   90.00
#
_symmetry.space_group_name_H-M   'P 1'
#
loop_
_entity.id
_entity.type
_entity.pdbx_description
1 polymer ?
#
loop_
_entity_poly.entity_id
_entity_poly.type
_entity_poly.pdbx_seq_one_letter_code
_entity_poly.pdbx_strand_id
1 'polypeptide(L)'
;MTKLKEYCLKATKLGSINIGYAARIKIDQLHSIIYPIDTKLFNETERTRVQVLVLGAKAPRKGFVIQQYFETLIGDEKLEGKRRYAENMVNEKLAMNVLGSWILDAHAVQVFFDDPTHLYQDLLCDDASTYMKQLFK
;
A
#
# COMPACT_ATOMS: atom_id res chain seq x y z
N MET A 1 1.88 39.79 8.75
CA MET A 1 1.47 38.38 8.58
C MET A 1 -0.01 38.20 8.20
N THR A 2 -0.95 39.02 8.69
CA THR A 2 -2.41 38.84 8.48
C THR A 2 -2.86 38.86 7.01
N LYS A 3 -2.37 39.80 6.20
CA LYS A 3 -2.70 39.89 4.76
C LYS A 3 -2.22 38.67 3.95
N LEU A 4 -1.06 38.10 4.29
CA LEU A 4 -0.54 36.89 3.65
C LEU A 4 -1.43 35.68 3.99
N LYS A 5 -1.82 35.54 5.26
CA LYS A 5 -2.73 34.48 5.70
C LYS A 5 -4.07 34.55 4.97
N GLU A 6 -4.68 35.74 4.86
CA GLU A 6 -5.93 35.94 4.13
C GLU A 6 -5.81 35.61 2.65
N TYR A 7 -4.72 36.02 2.00
CA TYR A 7 -4.43 35.66 0.62
C TYR A 7 -4.31 34.14 0.44
N CYS A 8 -3.50 33.49 1.28
CA CYS A 8 -3.32 32.04 1.23
C CYS A 8 -4.64 31.28 1.40
N LEU A 9 -5.50 31.68 2.35
CA LEU A 9 -6.80 31.05 2.57
C LEU A 9 -7.74 31.18 1.36
N LYS A 10 -7.75 32.35 0.69
CA LYS A 10 -8.51 32.54 -0.55
C LYS A 10 -7.96 31.67 -1.68
N ALA A 11 -6.63 31.61 -1.81
CA ALA A 11 -5.95 30.77 -2.81
C ALA A 11 -6.16 29.27 -2.55
N THR A 12 -6.30 28.85 -1.28
CA THR A 12 -6.58 27.45 -0.91
C THR A 12 -7.81 26.93 -1.61
N LYS A 13 -8.88 27.73 -1.74
CA LYS A 13 -10.11 27.28 -2.42
C LYS A 13 -9.86 26.88 -3.87
N LEU A 14 -9.14 27.70 -4.63
CA LEU A 14 -8.78 27.40 -6.02
C LEU A 14 -7.80 26.23 -6.10
N GLY A 15 -6.83 26.19 -5.18
CA GLY A 15 -5.89 25.07 -5.05
C GLY A 15 -6.60 23.74 -4.81
N SER A 16 -7.58 23.71 -3.90
CA SER A 16 -8.36 22.51 -3.58
C SER A 16 -9.16 21.99 -4.77
N ILE A 17 -9.74 22.88 -5.58
CA ILE A 17 -10.45 22.49 -6.80
C ILE A 17 -9.48 21.82 -7.78
N ASN A 18 -8.31 22.43 -8.02
CA ASN A 18 -7.30 21.87 -8.92
C ASN A 18 -6.75 20.52 -8.40
N ILE A 19 -6.53 20.39 -7.10
CA ILE A 19 -6.13 19.13 -6.46
C ILE A 19 -7.21 18.05 -6.68
N GLY A 20 -8.49 18.40 -6.54
CA GLY A 20 -9.61 17.48 -6.79
C GLY A 20 -9.65 16.98 -8.23
N TYR A 21 -9.46 17.87 -9.21
CA TYR A 21 -9.37 17.48 -10.62
C TYR A 21 -8.16 16.59 -10.90
N ALA A 22 -6.98 16.94 -10.37
CA ALA A 22 -5.78 16.13 -10.54
C ALA A 22 -5.93 14.72 -9.93
N ALA A 23 -6.59 14.61 -8.77
CA ALA A 23 -6.89 13.33 -8.15
C ALA A 23 -7.82 12.48 -9.03
N ARG A 24 -8.91 13.06 -9.53
CA ARG A 24 -9.85 12.38 -10.45
C ARG A 24 -9.15 11.88 -11.70
N ILE A 25 -8.42 12.74 -12.41
CA ILE A 25 -7.70 12.35 -13.64
C ILE A 25 -6.76 11.17 -13.36
N LYS A 26 -6.02 11.21 -12.25
CA LYS A 26 -5.08 10.14 -11.92
C LYS A 26 -5.78 8.83 -11.57
N ILE A 27 -6.91 8.89 -10.86
CA ILE A 27 -7.74 7.71 -10.56
C ILE A 27 -8.37 7.16 -11.83
N ASP A 28 -8.97 8.01 -12.67
CA ASP A 28 -9.64 7.61 -13.91
C ASP A 28 -8.64 6.94 -14.88
N GLN A 29 -7.42 7.49 -14.99
CA GLN A 29 -6.34 6.88 -15.77
C GLN A 29 -5.99 5.49 -15.25
N LEU A 30 -5.76 5.36 -13.94
CA LEU A 30 -5.43 4.07 -13.32
C LEU A 30 -6.58 3.08 -13.50
N HIS A 31 -7.82 3.51 -13.29
CA HIS A 31 -9.02 2.70 -13.43
C HIS A 31 -9.21 2.21 -14.87
N SER A 32 -8.99 3.07 -15.86
CA SER A 32 -9.13 2.71 -17.28
C SER A 32 -8.21 1.56 -17.71
N ILE A 33 -7.07 1.40 -17.03
CA ILE A 33 -6.06 0.36 -17.31
C ILE A 33 -6.34 -0.88 -16.45
N ILE A 34 -6.49 -0.68 -15.14
CA ILE A 34 -6.53 -1.79 -14.18
C ILE A 34 -7.90 -2.47 -14.14
N TYR A 35 -8.99 -1.73 -14.26
CA TYR A 35 -10.33 -2.33 -14.12
C TYR A 35 -10.66 -3.34 -15.22
N PRO A 36 -10.32 -3.12 -16.50
CA PRO A 36 -10.46 -4.17 -17.51
C PRO A 36 -9.60 -5.41 -17.22
N ILE A 37 -8.40 -5.23 -16.65
CA ILE A 37 -7.54 -6.35 -16.27
C ILE A 37 -8.20 -7.15 -15.15
N ASP A 38 -8.61 -6.50 -14.07
CA ASP A 38 -9.29 -7.15 -12.96
C ASP A 38 -10.56 -7.88 -13.42
N THR A 39 -11.39 -7.20 -14.23
CA THR A 39 -12.72 -7.70 -14.55
C THR A 39 -12.78 -8.71 -15.69
N LYS A 40 -11.87 -8.62 -16.67
CA LYS A 40 -11.94 -9.43 -17.90
C LYS A 40 -10.84 -10.47 -18.04
N LEU A 41 -9.68 -10.26 -17.42
CA LEU A 41 -8.56 -11.21 -17.52
C LEU A 41 -8.61 -12.30 -16.44
N PHE A 42 -9.16 -12.00 -15.26
CA PHE A 42 -9.17 -12.95 -14.14
C PHE A 42 -10.57 -13.44 -13.80
N ASN A 43 -10.71 -14.77 -13.66
CA ASN A 43 -11.87 -15.38 -13.02
C ASN A 43 -11.83 -15.18 -11.48
N GLU A 44 -12.91 -15.52 -10.79
CA GLU A 44 -13.02 -15.31 -9.34
C GLU A 44 -11.87 -15.94 -8.54
N THR A 45 -11.47 -17.17 -8.88
CA THR A 45 -10.37 -17.89 -8.23
C THR A 45 -9.00 -17.28 -8.54
N GLU A 46 -8.82 -16.71 -9.72
CA GLU A 46 -7.58 -16.02 -10.07
C GLU A 46 -7.47 -14.68 -9.33
N ARG A 47 -8.58 -13.94 -9.22
CA ARG A 47 -8.62 -12.67 -8.48
C ARG A 47 -8.24 -12.84 -7.02
N THR A 48 -8.59 -13.96 -6.38
CA THR A 48 -8.19 -14.19 -4.98
C THR A 48 -6.69 -14.37 -4.80
N ARG A 49 -5.95 -14.70 -5.87
CA ARG A 49 -4.50 -14.94 -5.86
C ARG A 49 -3.67 -13.76 -6.38
N VAL A 50 -4.31 -12.72 -6.90
CA VAL A 50 -3.61 -11.53 -7.41
C VAL A 50 -2.83 -10.87 -6.28
N GLN A 51 -1.57 -10.55 -6.58
CA GLN A 51 -0.65 -9.83 -5.72
C GLN A 51 -0.37 -8.46 -6.34
N VAL A 52 -0.47 -7.40 -5.54
CA VAL A 52 -0.22 -6.03 -5.99
C VAL A 52 0.98 -5.45 -5.27
N LEU A 53 2.02 -5.13 -6.03
CA LEU A 53 3.16 -4.37 -5.53
C LEU A 53 3.08 -2.92 -6.02
N VAL A 54 2.82 -2.00 -5.10
CA VAL A 54 2.82 -0.57 -5.39
C VAL A 54 4.23 -0.02 -5.17
N LEU A 55 4.86 0.44 -6.25
CA LEU A 55 6.14 1.13 -6.19
C LEU A 55 5.92 2.62 -5.93
N GLY A 56 6.66 3.21 -5.01
CA GLY A 56 6.60 4.65 -4.83
C GLY A 56 7.73 5.26 -4.02
N ALA A 57 7.56 6.55 -3.71
CA ALA A 57 8.56 7.34 -3.02
C ALA A 57 8.77 6.86 -1.58
N LYS A 58 9.98 7.07 -1.05
CA LYS A 58 10.27 6.92 0.38
C LYS A 58 9.24 7.67 1.23
N ALA A 59 8.66 7.02 2.23
CA ALA A 59 7.67 7.59 3.13
C ALA A 59 6.48 8.25 2.38
N PRO A 60 5.64 7.47 1.68
CA PRO A 60 4.46 8.02 1.03
C PRO A 60 3.61 8.79 2.04
N ARG A 61 3.12 9.96 1.62
CA ARG A 61 2.16 10.70 2.44
C ARG A 61 0.92 9.84 2.66
N LYS A 62 0.35 9.94 3.87
CA LYS A 62 -0.94 9.35 4.21
C LYS A 62 -1.96 9.67 3.11
N GLY A 63 -2.68 8.65 2.64
CA GLY A 63 -3.61 8.81 1.52
C GLY A 63 -2.90 8.91 0.16
N PHE A 64 -1.81 8.18 -0.04
CA PHE A 64 -1.19 8.12 -1.37
C PHE A 64 -2.19 7.55 -2.39
N VAL A 65 -2.50 8.31 -3.43
CA VAL A 65 -3.65 8.06 -4.32
C VAL A 65 -3.63 6.67 -4.99
N ILE A 66 -2.45 6.17 -5.37
CA ILE A 66 -2.32 4.84 -6.01
C ILE A 66 -2.62 3.74 -4.99
N GLN A 67 -2.15 3.92 -3.76
CA GLN A 67 -2.42 2.99 -2.67
C GLN A 67 -3.92 2.96 -2.34
N GLN A 68 -4.56 4.13 -2.22
CA GLN A 68 -6.02 4.22 -1.99
C GLN A 68 -6.83 3.51 -3.07
N TYR A 69 -6.43 3.62 -4.34
CA TYR A 69 -7.09 2.94 -5.44
C TYR A 69 -7.06 1.42 -5.27
N PHE A 70 -5.89 0.84 -4.99
CA PHE A 70 -5.76 -0.61 -4.83
C PHE A 70 -6.36 -1.12 -3.52
N GLU A 71 -6.32 -0.34 -2.44
CA GLU A 71 -7.07 -0.62 -1.20
C GLU A 71 -8.56 -0.77 -1.48
N THR A 72 -9.13 0.19 -2.24
CA THR A 72 -10.55 0.16 -2.62
C THR A 72 -10.87 -0.99 -3.58
N LEU A 73 -9.99 -1.28 -4.55
CA LEU A 73 -10.22 -2.33 -5.55
C LEU A 73 -10.18 -3.74 -4.93
N ILE A 74 -9.22 -3.99 -4.03
CA ILE A 74 -9.00 -5.31 -3.43
C ILE A 74 -9.96 -5.54 -2.26
N GLY A 75 -10.33 -4.49 -1.53
CA GLY A 75 -11.15 -4.54 -0.32
C GLY A 75 -10.31 -4.89 0.92
N ASP A 76 -10.60 -4.21 2.04
CA ASP A 76 -9.76 -4.25 3.25
C ASP A 76 -9.58 -5.65 3.85
N GLU A 77 -10.62 -6.49 3.80
CA GLU A 77 -10.58 -7.87 4.32
C GLU A 77 -9.68 -8.81 3.49
N LYS A 78 -9.33 -8.41 2.26
CA LYS A 78 -8.45 -9.17 1.36
C LYS A 78 -7.03 -8.63 1.33
N LEU A 79 -6.71 -7.57 2.09
CA LEU A 79 -5.42 -6.89 2.04
C LEU A 79 -4.30 -7.63 2.76
N GLU A 80 -4.59 -8.51 3.72
CA GLU A 80 -3.55 -9.24 4.45
C GLU A 80 -2.67 -10.03 3.47
N GLY A 81 -1.44 -9.56 3.31
CA GLY A 81 -0.43 -10.14 2.42
C GLY A 81 -0.59 -9.92 0.92
N LYS A 82 -1.74 -9.43 0.41
CA LYS A 82 -1.98 -9.29 -1.04
C LYS A 82 -1.47 -8.01 -1.68
N ARG A 83 -1.28 -6.97 -0.87
CA ARG A 83 -0.77 -5.69 -1.36
C ARG A 83 0.42 -5.25 -0.53
N ARG A 84 1.52 -4.96 -1.22
CA ARG A 84 2.76 -4.52 -0.59
C ARG A 84 3.21 -3.21 -1.21
N TYR A 85 3.80 -2.35 -0.38
CA TYR A 85 4.37 -1.09 -0.83
C TYR A 85 5.88 -1.21 -0.82
N ALA A 86 6.52 -0.88 -1.93
CA ALA A 86 7.95 -0.88 -2.05
C ALA A 86 8.48 0.54 -2.29
N GLU A 87 9.28 1.01 -1.35
CA GLU A 87 9.94 2.30 -1.41
C GLU A 87 11.17 2.26 -2.32
N ASN A 88 11.38 3.34 -3.08
CA ASN A 88 12.61 3.62 -3.84
C ASN A 88 13.02 2.53 -4.84
N MET A 89 12.07 1.75 -5.34
CA MET A 89 12.33 0.80 -6.41
C MET A 89 12.16 1.47 -7.77
N VAL A 90 13.27 1.61 -8.49
CA VAL A 90 13.32 2.19 -9.84
C VAL A 90 13.42 1.14 -10.94
N ASN A 91 13.46 -0.14 -10.58
CA ASN A 91 13.68 -1.25 -11.51
C ASN A 91 12.64 -2.37 -11.28
N GLU A 92 11.94 -2.74 -12.35
CA GLU A 92 10.97 -3.84 -12.37
C GLU A 92 11.56 -5.17 -11.90
N LYS A 93 12.77 -5.53 -12.34
CA LYS A 93 13.43 -6.77 -11.91
C LYS A 93 13.65 -6.81 -10.40
N LEU A 94 14.04 -5.69 -9.81
CA LEU A 94 14.21 -5.59 -8.37
C LEU A 94 12.86 -5.70 -7.65
N ALA A 95 11.83 -5.04 -8.18
CA ALA A 95 10.47 -5.14 -7.66
C ALA A 95 9.95 -6.59 -7.68
N MET A 96 10.16 -7.30 -8.79
CA MET A 96 9.77 -8.70 -8.92
C MET A 96 10.53 -9.62 -7.97
N ASN A 97 11.83 -9.38 -7.75
CA ASN A 97 12.61 -10.14 -6.78
C ASN A 97 12.09 -9.96 -5.35
N VAL A 98 11.75 -8.73 -4.97
CA VAL A 98 11.20 -8.45 -3.64
C VAL A 98 9.81 -9.05 -3.49
N LEU A 99 8.95 -8.94 -4.50
CA LEU A 99 7.65 -9.59 -4.49
C LEU A 99 7.77 -11.10 -4.32
N GLY A 100 8.67 -11.73 -5.08
CA GLY A 100 8.94 -13.17 -4.99
C GLY A 100 9.45 -13.58 -3.61
N SER A 101 10.39 -12.82 -3.03
CA SER A 101 10.92 -13.08 -1.68
C SER A 101 9.80 -13.06 -0.65
N TRP A 102 8.96 -12.03 -0.67
CA TRP A 102 7.86 -11.96 0.29
C TRP A 102 6.77 -13.03 0.10
N ILE A 103 6.56 -13.54 -1.13
CA ILE A 103 5.65 -14.67 -1.35
C ILE A 103 6.26 -15.96 -0.76
N LEU A 104 7.56 -16.18 -0.99
CA LEU A 104 8.29 -17.33 -0.45
C LEU A 104 8.32 -17.29 1.08
N ASP A 105 8.60 -16.12 1.67
CA ASP A 105 8.62 -15.92 3.11
C ASP A 105 7.24 -16.25 3.71
N ALA A 106 6.14 -15.71 3.14
CA ALA A 106 4.80 -16.00 3.63
C ALA A 106 4.48 -17.51 3.62
N HIS A 107 4.90 -18.25 2.59
CA HIS A 107 4.74 -19.70 2.54
C HIS A 107 5.60 -20.43 3.58
N ALA A 108 6.87 -20.03 3.74
CA ALA A 108 7.75 -20.64 4.73
C ALA A 108 7.17 -20.46 6.14
N VAL A 109 6.66 -19.27 6.45
CA VAL A 109 6.09 -18.94 7.75
C VAL A 109 4.81 -19.70 8.03
N GLN A 110 3.91 -19.83 7.06
CA GLN A 110 2.74 -20.69 7.20
C GLN A 110 3.13 -22.10 7.64
N VAL A 111 4.22 -22.64 7.08
CA VAL A 111 4.70 -23.99 7.45
C VAL A 111 5.29 -24.03 8.86
N PHE A 112 6.00 -22.99 9.29
CA PHE A 112 6.65 -22.94 10.61
C PHE A 112 5.71 -22.56 11.77
N PHE A 113 4.75 -21.66 11.52
CA PHE A 113 3.95 -21.00 12.56
C PHE A 113 2.44 -21.14 12.38
N ASP A 114 1.99 -21.79 11.30
CA ASP A 114 0.57 -21.88 10.90
C ASP A 114 -0.13 -20.52 10.71
N ASP A 115 0.66 -19.46 10.52
CA ASP A 115 0.20 -18.09 10.33
C ASP A 115 1.02 -17.40 9.23
N PRO A 116 0.44 -17.05 8.07
CA PRO A 116 1.17 -16.45 6.96
C PRO A 116 1.54 -14.98 7.21
N THR A 117 1.06 -14.41 8.31
CA THR A 117 1.26 -13.02 8.70
C THR A 117 2.34 -12.81 9.75
N HIS A 118 2.87 -13.89 10.34
CA HIS A 118 3.78 -13.81 11.48
C HIS A 118 5.07 -13.01 11.17
N LEU A 119 5.62 -13.11 9.95
CA LEU A 119 6.77 -12.28 9.52
C LEU A 119 6.40 -10.87 9.00
N TYR A 120 5.13 -10.47 9.01
CA TYR A 120 4.79 -9.05 8.90
C TYR A 120 5.10 -8.28 10.19
N GLN A 121 5.34 -9.00 11.28
CA GLN A 121 5.85 -8.46 12.51
C GLN A 121 7.33 -8.82 12.64
N ASP A 122 8.07 -8.01 13.39
CA ASP A 122 9.44 -8.36 13.76
C ASP A 122 9.42 -9.69 14.53
N LEU A 123 10.28 -10.65 14.16
CA LEU A 123 10.29 -11.99 14.77
C LEU A 123 10.51 -11.94 16.29
N LEU A 124 11.19 -10.90 16.78
CA LEU A 124 11.47 -10.71 18.19
C LEU A 124 10.40 -9.83 18.89
N CYS A 125 9.38 -9.36 18.17
CA CYS A 125 8.44 -8.34 18.65
C CYS A 125 7.78 -8.71 19.98
N ASP A 126 7.27 -9.93 20.11
CA ASP A 126 6.52 -10.37 21.29
C ASP A 126 7.41 -10.49 22.53
N ASP A 127 8.58 -11.12 22.37
CA ASP A 127 9.56 -11.27 23.44
C ASP A 127 10.20 -9.93 23.81
N ALA A 128 10.52 -9.10 22.82
CA ALA A 128 11.03 -7.75 23.04
C ALA A 128 10.00 -6.89 23.79
N SER A 129 8.72 -6.94 23.41
CA SER A 129 7.64 -6.21 24.09
C SER A 129 7.51 -6.66 25.54
N THR A 130 7.63 -7.97 25.79
CA THR A 130 7.60 -8.54 27.14
C THR A 130 8.79 -8.08 27.97
N TYR A 131 10.00 -8.12 27.39
CA TYR A 131 11.22 -7.68 28.05
C TYR A 131 11.24 -6.17 28.32
N MET A 132 10.79 -5.34 27.38
CA MET A 132 10.69 -3.89 27.57
C MET A 132 9.78 -3.53 28.76
N LYS A 133 8.65 -4.25 28.94
CA LYS A 133 7.78 -4.07 30.11
C LYS A 133 8.45 -4.39 31.44
N GLN A 134 9.47 -5.26 31.43
CA GLN A 134 10.27 -5.58 32.63
C GLN A 134 11.36 -4.53 32.86
N LEU A 135 11.99 -4.05 31.78
CA LEU A 135 13.10 -3.11 31.83
C LEU A 135 12.68 -1.70 32.30
N PHE A 136 11.47 -1.27 31.93
CA PHE A 136 10.93 0.06 32.25
C PHE A 136 9.83 0.02 33.33
N LYS A 137 9.88 -1.00 34.19
CA LYS A 137 9.02 -1.12 35.36
C LYS A 137 9.64 -0.47 36.59
#